data_AF-A0A3D3RDR6-F1
#
_entry.id   AF-A0A3D3RDR6-F1
#
_cell.length_a   1.000
_cell.length_b   1.000
_cell.length_c   1.000
_cell.angle_alpha   90.00
_cell.angle_beta   90.00
_cell.angle_gamma   90.00
#
_symmetry.space_group_name_H-M   'P 1'
#
loop_
_entity.id
_entity.type
_entity.pdbx_description
1 polymer ?
#
loop_
_entity_poly.entity_id
_entity_poly.type
_entity_poly.pdbx_seq_one_letter_code
_entity_poly.pdbx_strand_id
1 'polypeptide(L)'
;MSRRNLELSRCKPTITELYNLESDIGEEQDLADQHPEIVSRMTVDFKHLIEQGSSRAEQKAANDSQVRFDITQKQRWAPALKD
;
A
#
# COMPACT_ATOMS: atom_id res chain seq x y z
N MET A 1 0.63 31.70 -3.98
CA MET A 1 0.10 30.39 -4.42
C MET A 1 1.27 29.40 -4.45
N SER A 2 1.45 28.59 -3.41
CA SER A 2 2.48 27.54 -3.43
C SER A 2 2.17 26.58 -4.59
N ARG A 3 3.09 26.45 -5.56
CA ARG A 3 2.93 25.50 -6.66
C ARG A 3 2.87 24.11 -6.05
N ARG A 4 1.70 23.46 -6.14
CA ARG A 4 1.54 22.07 -5.69
C ARG A 4 2.49 21.21 -6.51
N ASN A 5 3.43 20.55 -5.83
CA ASN A 5 4.50 19.79 -6.45
C ASN A 5 4.04 18.38 -6.85
N LEU A 6 2.89 18.30 -7.53
CA LEU A 6 2.20 17.04 -7.81
C LEU A 6 3.04 16.09 -8.67
N GLU A 7 3.89 16.64 -9.55
CA GLU A 7 4.78 15.86 -10.42
C GLU A 7 5.95 15.20 -9.66
N LEU A 8 6.37 15.75 -8.52
CA LEU A 8 7.47 15.14 -7.74
C LEU A 8 7.03 13.95 -6.91
N SER A 9 5.75 13.88 -6.52
CA SER A 9 5.23 12.84 -5.61
C SER A 9 4.48 11.71 -6.32
N ARG A 10 4.12 11.84 -7.59
CA ARG A 10 3.36 10.82 -8.34
C ARG A 10 4.28 9.90 -9.14
N CYS A 11 3.86 8.65 -9.35
CA CYS A 11 4.61 7.63 -10.10
C CYS A 11 6.00 7.30 -9.55
N LYS A 12 6.30 7.72 -8.32
CA LYS A 12 7.50 7.31 -7.58
C LYS A 12 7.24 5.95 -6.93
N PRO A 13 8.25 5.08 -6.84
CA PRO A 13 8.16 3.88 -6.01
C PRO A 13 7.70 4.26 -4.60
N THR A 14 6.84 3.45 -4.00
CA THR A 14 6.51 3.60 -2.58
C THR A 14 7.71 3.22 -1.73
N ILE A 15 7.85 3.90 -0.60
CA ILE A 15 8.82 3.55 0.44
C ILE A 15 8.13 2.54 1.36
N THR A 16 8.87 1.52 1.80
CA THR A 16 8.36 0.52 2.73
C THR A 16 8.82 0.90 4.12
N GLU A 17 7.88 1.00 5.05
CA GLU A 17 8.11 1.38 6.44
C GLU A 17 7.45 0.33 7.35
N LEU A 18 8.06 0.05 8.50
CA LEU A 18 7.56 -0.90 9.48
C LEU A 18 7.65 -0.30 10.88
N TYR A 19 6.50 -0.15 11.53
CA TYR A 19 6.42 0.41 12.89
C TYR A 19 5.77 -0.60 13.85
N ASN A 20 6.25 -0.61 15.09
CA ASN A 20 5.62 -1.36 16.18
C ASN A 20 4.74 -0.43 17.03
N LEU A 21 3.45 -0.37 16.72
CA LEU A 21 2.51 0.52 17.40
C LEU A 21 2.29 0.22 18.90
N GLU A 22 2.70 -0.96 19.38
CA GLU A 22 2.63 -1.29 20.81
C GLU A 22 3.66 -0.49 21.63
N SER A 23 4.87 -0.33 21.09
CA SER A 23 5.97 0.38 21.76
C SER A 23 6.24 1.77 21.19
N ASP A 24 5.83 2.03 19.96
CA ASP A 24 6.08 3.26 19.20
C ASP A 24 4.80 3.70 18.48
N ILE A 25 3.88 4.27 19.24
CA ILE A 25 2.61 4.80 18.71
C ILE A 25 2.82 6.06 17.84
N GLY A 26 3.98 6.71 17.97
CA GLY A 26 4.33 7.92 17.21
C GLY A 26 4.89 7.62 15.82
N GLU A 27 5.14 6.34 15.49
CA GLU A 27 5.78 5.92 14.24
C GLU A 27 7.14 6.62 14.05
N GLU A 28 7.89 6.80 15.14
CA GLU A 28 9.15 7.54 15.13
C GLU A 28 10.33 6.69 14.64
N GLN A 29 10.27 5.37 14.84
CA GLN A 29 11.34 4.44 14.51
C GLN A 29 10.92 3.45 13.43
N ASP A 30 11.40 3.65 12.21
CA ASP A 30 11.26 2.67 11.14
C ASP A 30 12.17 1.45 11.38
N LEU A 31 11.54 0.27 11.36
CA LEU A 31 12.15 -1.03 11.60
C LEU A 31 12.27 -1.88 10.33
N ALA A 32 11.90 -1.35 9.15
CA ALA A 32 11.82 -2.12 7.91
C ALA A 32 13.15 -2.83 7.56
N ASP A 33 14.26 -2.11 7.67
CA ASP A 33 15.60 -2.65 7.40
C ASP A 33 16.08 -3.66 8.46
N GLN A 34 15.57 -3.55 9.70
CA GLN A 34 15.95 -4.41 10.81
C GLN A 34 15.17 -5.75 10.80
N HIS A 35 13.96 -5.75 10.25
CA HIS A 35 13.06 -6.90 10.22
C HIS A 35 12.50 -7.19 8.81
N PRO A 36 13.37 -7.47 7.81
CA PRO A 36 12.94 -7.70 6.42
C PRO A 36 12.00 -8.89 6.25
N GLU A 37 12.05 -9.87 7.14
CA GLU A 37 11.16 -11.03 7.16
C GLU A 37 9.71 -10.65 7.50
N ILE A 38 9.52 -9.69 8.39
CA ILE A 38 8.19 -9.19 8.78
C ILE A 38 7.61 -8.39 7.61
N VAL A 39 8.43 -7.51 7.02
CA VAL A 39 8.07 -6.76 5.80
C VAL A 39 7.64 -7.71 4.69
N SER A 40 8.41 -8.77 4.43
CA SER A 40 8.10 -9.75 3.39
C SER A 40 6.77 -10.45 3.65
N ARG A 41 6.54 -10.93 4.89
CA ARG A 41 5.29 -11.58 5.29
C ARG A 41 4.09 -10.65 5.08
N MET A 42 4.14 -9.44 5.65
CA MET A 42 3.04 -8.47 5.53
C MET A 42 2.78 -8.06 4.08
N THR A 43 3.83 -7.97 3.25
CA THR A 43 3.69 -7.70 1.81
C THR A 43 2.96 -8.84 1.10
N VAL A 44 3.24 -10.10 1.43
CA VAL A 44 2.54 -11.26 0.86
C VAL A 44 1.09 -11.28 1.33
N ASP A 45 0.84 -11.07 2.62
CA ASP A 45 -0.51 -11.03 3.17
C ASP A 45 -1.34 -9.92 2.51
N PHE A 46 -0.75 -8.74 2.30
CA PHE A 46 -1.41 -7.63 1.64
C PHE A 46 -1.73 -7.91 0.16
N LYS A 47 -0.82 -8.56 -0.57
CA LYS A 47 -1.10 -9.02 -1.94
C LYS A 47 -2.27 -10.00 -1.97
N HIS A 48 -2.33 -10.92 -1.01
CA HIS A 48 -3.43 -11.86 -0.93
C HIS A 48 -4.77 -11.17 -0.66
N LEU A 49 -4.80 -10.17 0.23
CA LEU A 49 -6.01 -9.35 0.47
C LEU A 49 -6.48 -8.61 -0.79
N ILE A 50 -5.53 -8.08 -1.57
CA ILE A 50 -5.84 -7.45 -2.86
C ILE A 50 -6.43 -8.48 -3.85
N GLU A 51 -5.83 -9.66 -3.96
CA GLU A 51 -6.32 -10.71 -4.86
C GLU A 51 -7.71 -11.22 -4.45
N GLN A 52 -7.97 -11.32 -3.14
CA GLN A 52 -9.28 -11.70 -2.61
C GLN A 52 -10.35 -10.62 -2.79
N GLY A 53 -9.97 -9.35 -2.95
CA GLY A 53 -10.89 -8.22 -3.07
C GLY A 53 -11.65 -7.88 -1.79
N SER A 54 -11.35 -8.53 -0.67
CA SER A 54 -12.04 -8.39 0.61
C SER A 54 -11.09 -8.77 1.76
N SER A 55 -11.18 -8.04 2.87
CA SER A 55 -10.51 -8.40 4.13
C SER A 55 -11.30 -9.36 5.00
N ARG A 56 -12.54 -9.67 4.63
CA ARG A 56 -13.43 -10.57 5.36
C ARG A 56 -13.62 -11.86 4.57
N ALA A 57 -13.35 -12.99 5.21
CA ALA A 57 -13.36 -14.32 4.56
C ALA A 57 -14.70 -14.70 3.90
N GLU A 58 -15.83 -14.29 4.49
CA GLU A 58 -17.16 -14.67 4.01
C GLU A 58 -17.72 -13.72 2.93
N GLN A 59 -17.05 -12.61 2.67
CA GLN A 59 -17.55 -11.57 1.79
C GLN A 59 -16.89 -11.70 0.41
N LYS A 60 -17.71 -11.98 -0.61
CA LYS A 60 -17.27 -11.99 -2.01
C LYS A 60 -17.37 -10.58 -2.58
N ALA A 61 -16.23 -9.94 -2.73
CA ALA A 61 -16.07 -8.69 -3.46
C ALA A 61 -14.91 -8.83 -4.45
N ALA A 62 -14.87 -7.95 -5.45
CA ALA A 62 -13.78 -7.86 -6.40
C ALA A 62 -13.34 -6.41 -6.51
N ASN A 63 -12.04 -6.18 -6.70
CA ASN A 63 -11.55 -4.85 -7.01
C ASN A 63 -12.02 -4.46 -8.42
N ASP A 64 -12.56 -3.25 -8.56
CA ASP A 64 -13.02 -2.66 -9.81
C ASP A 64 -11.87 -2.33 -10.79
N SER A 65 -10.65 -2.27 -10.26
CA SER A 65 -9.43 -1.87 -10.94
C SER A 65 -8.25 -2.72 -10.48
N GLN A 66 -7.16 -2.71 -11.26
CA GLN A 66 -5.92 -3.35 -10.84
C GLN A 66 -5.27 -2.52 -9.72
N VAL A 67 -5.40 -2.99 -8.47
CA VAL A 67 -4.80 -2.33 -7.32
C VAL A 67 -3.28 -2.51 -7.34
N ARG A 68 -2.56 -1.39 -7.34
CA ARG A 68 -1.10 -1.31 -7.31
C ARG A 68 -0.69 -0.42 -6.15
N PHE A 69 0.23 -0.90 -5.34
CA PHE A 69 0.73 -0.22 -4.15
C PHE A 69 2.24 0.01 -4.18
N ASP A 70 2.94 -0.48 -5.19
CA ASP A 70 4.39 -0.31 -5.38
C ASP A 70 4.75 1.06 -5.96
N ILE A 71 3.76 1.80 -6.46
CA ILE A 71 3.93 3.14 -7.00
C ILE A 71 2.90 4.10 -6.40
N THR A 72 3.34 5.31 -6.15
CA THR A 72 2.47 6.44 -5.78
C THR A 72 1.51 6.75 -6.93
N GLN A 73 0.23 6.86 -6.61
CA GLN A 73 -0.83 6.90 -7.62
C GLN A 73 -0.75 8.17 -8.50
N LYS A 74 -0.82 7.98 -9.83
CA LYS A 74 -0.93 9.09 -10.79
C LYS A 74 -2.34 9.67 -10.85
N GLN A 75 -3.37 8.97 -10.42
CA GLN A 75 -4.77 9.39 -10.51
C GLN A 75 -5.51 8.94 -9.24
N ARG A 76 -6.56 9.67 -8.86
CA ARG A 76 -7.38 9.31 -7.69
C ARG A 76 -8.09 7.95 -7.87
N TRP A 77 -8.42 7.63 -9.12
CA TRP A 77 -9.09 6.39 -9.50
C TRP A 77 -8.29 5.73 -10.63
N ALA A 78 -8.05 4.42 -10.52
CA ALA A 78 -7.47 3.65 -11.60
C ALA A 78 -8.55 3.34 -12.65
N PRO A 79 -8.17 3.09 -13.91
CA PRO A 79 -9.12 2.61 -14.92
C PRO A 79 -9.80 1.31 -14.45
N ALA A 80 -11.09 1.20 -14.73
CA ALA A 80 -11.82 -0.04 -14.48
C ALA A 80 -11.18 -1.20 -15.27
N LEU A 81 -11.21 -2.40 -14.69
CA LEU A 81 -10.88 -3.62 -15.42
C LEU A 81 -11.83 -3.74 -16.62
N LYS A 82 -11.28 -4.11 -17.77
CA LYS A 82 -12.11 -4.43 -18.94
C LYS A 82 -12.77 -5.78 -18.71
N ASP A 83 -14.06 -5.86 -19.01
CA ASP A 83 -14.84 -7.10 -19.00
C ASP A 83 -14.27 -8.17 -19.95
#